data_AF-A0A3B9ND91-F1
#
_entry.id   AF-A0A3B9ND91-F1
#
_cell.length_a   1.000
_cell.length_b   1.000
_cell.length_c   1.000
_cell.angle_alpha   90.00
_cell.angle_beta   90.00
_cell.angle_gamma   90.00
#
_symmetry.space_group_name_H-M   'P 1'
#
loop_
_entity.id
_entity.type
_entity.pdbx_description
1 polymer ?
#
loop_
_entity_poly.entity_id
_entity_poly.type
_entity_poly.pdbx_seq_one_letter_code
_entity_poly.pdbx_strand_id
1 'polypeptide(L)'
;MTTSIATIDEYINQFDGEKKEYLIKVRQLIAGLVPPDADETISYQMPTFRYKGNIIHFAMNKNHLGLYPGPAAIEHFITELKNFKTTKGAIQIPLDQRIPTQIITDIVNFNIDTLKDKQGPNWYQSRGNWQEAEELMQEIIQQTSLKKEFKWGSYIYTHKGKNVIGWGGLKISSPSGFIMVYSEPMGINISLVPPKEKRKHYDNGALKTLRIRVPKK
;
A
#
# COMPACT_ATOMS: atom_id res chain seq x y z
N MET A 1 11.66 7.82 -25.72
CA MET A 1 11.86 7.52 -24.29
C MET A 1 10.56 7.86 -23.59
N THR A 2 9.85 6.91 -23.00
CA THR A 2 8.63 7.17 -22.23
C THR A 2 9.04 7.67 -20.85
N THR A 3 8.93 8.98 -20.63
CA THR A 3 9.15 9.59 -19.31
C THR A 3 8.16 8.99 -18.32
N SER A 4 8.63 8.21 -17.35
CA SER A 4 7.75 7.65 -16.32
C SER A 4 7.31 8.76 -15.38
N ILE A 5 6.01 9.00 -15.26
CA ILE A 5 5.43 9.95 -14.31
C ILE A 5 5.65 9.41 -12.90
N ALA A 6 6.38 10.14 -12.07
CA ALA A 6 6.74 9.74 -10.70
C ALA A 6 5.89 10.44 -9.64
N THR A 7 5.34 11.62 -9.94
CA THR A 7 4.60 12.44 -8.97
C THR A 7 3.23 12.90 -9.48
N ILE A 8 2.34 13.30 -8.57
CA ILE A 8 1.04 13.88 -8.91
C ILE A 8 1.22 15.21 -9.67
N ASP A 9 2.21 16.01 -9.30
CA ASP A 9 2.54 17.27 -10.00
C ASP A 9 2.93 17.02 -11.46
N GLU A 10 3.82 16.05 -11.70
CA GLU A 10 4.18 15.64 -13.06
C GLU A 10 2.96 15.13 -13.83
N TYR A 11 2.07 14.37 -13.17
CA TYR A 11 0.83 13.92 -13.82
C TYR A 11 -0.03 15.09 -14.28
N ILE A 12 -0.27 16.06 -13.39
CA ILE A 12 -1.10 17.24 -13.65
C ILE A 12 -0.48 18.12 -14.74
N ASN A 13 0.85 18.23 -14.78
CA ASN A 13 1.57 19.03 -15.76
C ASN A 13 1.53 18.49 -17.20
N GLN A 14 0.97 17.30 -17.42
CA GLN A 14 0.67 16.78 -18.77
C GLN A 14 -0.61 17.36 -19.36
N PHE A 15 -1.41 18.06 -18.56
CA PHE A 15 -2.66 18.67 -18.98
C PHE A 15 -2.54 20.20 -18.94
N ASP A 16 -3.34 20.86 -19.79
CA ASP A 16 -3.44 22.31 -19.88
C ASP A 16 -4.90 22.77 -19.72
N GLY A 17 -5.09 24.07 -19.53
CA GLY A 17 -6.40 24.72 -19.45
C GLY A 17 -7.31 24.14 -18.35
N GLU A 18 -8.60 24.02 -18.66
CA GLU A 18 -9.64 23.63 -17.71
C GLU A 18 -9.37 22.26 -17.06
N LYS A 19 -8.78 21.30 -17.79
CA LYS A 19 -8.46 19.98 -17.24
C LYS A 19 -7.37 20.03 -16.17
N LYS A 20 -6.36 20.87 -16.39
CA LYS A 20 -5.29 21.10 -15.39
C LYS A 20 -5.86 21.72 -14.13
N GLU A 21 -6.67 22.77 -14.29
CA GLU A 21 -7.33 23.44 -13.16
C GLU A 21 -8.27 22.50 -12.39
N TYR A 22 -9.01 21.66 -13.10
CA TYR A 22 -9.90 20.67 -12.49
C TYR A 22 -9.11 19.67 -11.63
N LEU A 23 -8.00 19.14 -12.15
CA LEU A 23 -7.12 18.23 -11.41
C LEU A 23 -6.49 18.88 -10.18
N ILE A 24 -6.04 20.14 -10.29
CA ILE A 24 -5.49 20.90 -9.16
C ILE A 24 -6.53 21.03 -8.06
N LYS A 25 -7.77 21.44 -8.40
CA LYS A 25 -8.86 21.57 -7.42
C LYS A 25 -9.19 20.26 -6.73
N VAL A 26 -9.23 19.16 -7.49
CA VAL A 26 -9.50 17.82 -6.92
C VAL A 26 -8.35 17.35 -6.01
N ARG A 27 -7.09 17.52 -6.43
CA ARG A 27 -5.94 17.19 -5.58
C ARG A 27 -5.97 18.00 -4.29
N GLN A 28 -6.20 19.32 -4.36
CA GLN A 28 -6.27 20.20 -3.20
C GLN A 28 -7.39 19.79 -2.24
N LEU A 29 -8.57 19.46 -2.78
CA LEU A 29 -9.69 18.96 -1.98
C LEU A 29 -9.30 17.69 -1.22
N ILE A 30 -8.72 16.69 -1.91
CA ILE A 30 -8.35 15.43 -1.27
C ILE A 30 -7.20 15.64 -0.27
N ALA A 31 -6.17 16.41 -0.64
CA ALA A 31 -5.03 16.72 0.22
C ALA A 31 -5.44 17.43 1.52
N GLY A 32 -6.49 18.27 1.48
CA GLY A 32 -7.03 18.93 2.66
C GLY A 32 -7.83 18.02 3.60
N LEU A 33 -8.16 16.79 3.17
CA LEU A 33 -8.93 15.82 3.95
C LEU A 33 -8.06 14.69 4.52
N VAL A 34 -6.98 14.32 3.83
CA VAL A 34 -6.15 13.18 4.23
C VAL A 34 -5.30 13.49 5.47
N PRO A 35 -5.01 12.48 6.31
CA PRO A 35 -4.09 12.63 7.44
C PRO A 35 -2.68 13.07 7.01
N PRO A 36 -1.89 13.74 7.88
CA PRO A 36 -0.51 14.14 7.57
C PRO A 36 0.44 12.99 7.21
N ASP A 37 0.14 11.76 7.61
CA ASP A 37 0.90 10.55 7.31
C ASP A 37 0.37 9.79 6.09
N ALA A 38 -0.55 10.39 5.32
CA ALA A 38 -0.95 9.88 4.03
C ALA A 38 0.09 10.21 2.94
N ASP A 39 0.35 9.25 2.05
CA ASP A 39 1.30 9.39 0.95
C ASP A 39 0.60 9.81 -0.35
N GLU A 40 1.21 10.74 -1.08
CA GLU A 40 0.93 10.99 -2.50
C GLU A 40 1.81 10.08 -3.37
N THR A 41 1.20 9.27 -4.23
CA THR A 41 1.92 8.34 -5.11
C THR A 41 1.33 8.30 -6.51
N ILE A 42 2.08 7.74 -7.46
CA ILE A 42 1.55 7.30 -8.76
C ILE A 42 1.40 5.78 -8.70
N SER A 43 0.17 5.29 -8.92
CA SER A 43 -0.14 3.86 -8.99
C SER A 43 -1.01 3.60 -10.20
N TYR A 44 -0.68 2.57 -10.99
CA TYR A 44 -1.36 2.29 -12.25
C TYR A 44 -1.40 3.52 -13.20
N GLN A 45 -0.36 4.35 -13.18
CA GLN A 45 -0.27 5.62 -13.93
C GLN A 45 -1.29 6.69 -13.51
N MET A 46 -1.82 6.58 -12.28
CA MET A 46 -2.82 7.51 -11.74
C MET A 46 -2.33 8.15 -10.43
N PRO A 47 -2.58 9.45 -10.24
CA PRO A 47 -2.54 10.09 -8.93
C PRO A 47 -3.29 9.29 -7.87
N THR A 48 -2.64 9.09 -6.73
CA THR A 48 -3.13 8.22 -5.67
C THR A 48 -2.80 8.79 -4.30
N PHE A 49 -3.81 8.88 -3.44
CA PHE A 49 -3.62 9.09 -2.00
C PHE A 49 -3.70 7.76 -1.26
N ARG A 50 -2.74 7.49 -0.38
CA ARG A 50 -2.66 6.26 0.42
C ARG A 50 -2.54 6.56 1.90
N TYR A 51 -3.23 5.80 2.72
CA TYR A 51 -3.08 5.78 4.17
C TYR A 51 -3.38 4.36 4.65
N LYS A 52 -2.36 3.60 5.06
CA LYS A 52 -2.48 2.16 5.42
C LYS A 52 -3.14 1.28 4.33
N GLY A 53 -3.34 1.81 3.14
CA GLY A 53 -4.17 1.27 2.08
C GLY A 53 -4.49 2.35 1.03
N ASN A 54 -5.28 2.01 0.02
CA ASN A 54 -5.72 2.98 -0.97
C ASN A 54 -6.87 3.83 -0.43
N ILE A 55 -6.68 5.15 -0.31
CA ILE A 55 -7.79 6.07 -0.05
C ILE A 55 -8.54 6.30 -1.35
N ILE A 56 -7.86 6.79 -2.39
CA ILE A 56 -8.49 7.09 -3.66
C ILE A 56 -7.43 7.25 -4.75
N HIS A 57 -7.70 6.68 -5.93
CA HIS A 57 -7.03 7.08 -7.17
C HIS A 57 -7.93 8.05 -7.95
N PHE A 58 -7.34 8.92 -8.76
CA PHE A 58 -8.08 9.73 -9.72
C PHE A 58 -7.32 9.88 -11.03
N ALA A 59 -8.05 9.92 -12.14
CA ALA A 59 -7.46 10.04 -13.47
C ALA A 59 -8.34 10.86 -14.42
N MET A 60 -7.71 11.76 -15.17
CA MET A 60 -8.38 12.54 -16.20
C MET A 60 -8.63 11.69 -17.45
N ASN A 61 -9.88 11.59 -17.86
CA ASN A 61 -10.28 10.94 -19.11
C ASN A 61 -10.72 11.99 -20.15
N LYS A 62 -11.17 11.53 -21.33
CA LYS A 62 -11.57 12.44 -22.41
C LYS A 62 -12.68 13.41 -21.98
N ASN A 63 -13.75 12.88 -21.36
CA ASN A 63 -14.98 13.63 -21.05
C ASN A 63 -15.36 13.60 -19.55
N HIS A 64 -14.59 12.91 -18.70
CA HIS A 64 -14.90 12.75 -17.28
C HIS A 64 -13.62 12.67 -16.46
N LEU A 65 -13.72 12.93 -15.17
CA LEU A 65 -12.75 12.50 -14.17
C LEU A 65 -13.15 11.11 -13.67
N GLY A 66 -12.23 10.15 -13.72
CA GLY A 66 -12.40 8.86 -13.07
C GLY A 66 -11.94 8.93 -11.63
N LEU A 67 -12.78 8.53 -10.68
CA LEU A 67 -12.44 8.33 -9.27
C LEU A 67 -12.47 6.84 -8.95
N TYR A 68 -11.46 6.35 -8.23
CA TYR A 68 -11.31 4.92 -7.93
C TYR A 68 -11.09 4.71 -6.42
N PRO A 69 -12.17 4.76 -5.63
CA PRO A 69 -12.09 4.61 -4.17
C PRO A 69 -12.09 3.14 -3.72
N GLY A 70 -12.25 2.18 -4.64
CA GLY A 70 -12.39 0.76 -4.35
C GLY A 70 -13.84 0.33 -4.10
N PRO A 71 -14.10 -0.98 -4.12
CA PRO A 71 -15.47 -1.52 -4.14
C PRO A 71 -16.29 -1.25 -2.88
N ALA A 72 -15.67 -1.29 -1.70
CA ALA A 72 -16.38 -1.05 -0.45
C ALA A 72 -17.01 0.35 -0.39
N ALA A 73 -16.32 1.37 -0.90
CA ALA A 73 -16.85 2.73 -0.99
C ALA A 73 -18.00 2.83 -2.01
N ILE A 74 -17.88 2.18 -3.17
CA ILE A 74 -18.97 2.16 -4.16
C ILE A 74 -20.23 1.51 -3.59
N GLU A 75 -20.07 0.38 -2.88
CA GLU A 75 -21.18 -0.34 -2.24
C GLU A 75 -21.83 0.50 -1.13
N HIS A 76 -21.03 1.19 -0.32
CA HIS A 76 -21.52 2.04 0.76
C HIS A 76 -22.33 3.24 0.24
N PHE A 77 -21.85 3.93 -0.79
CA PHE A 77 -22.45 5.15 -1.34
C PHE A 77 -23.35 4.92 -2.56
N ILE A 78 -23.83 3.69 -2.78
CA ILE A 78 -24.55 3.34 -4.02
C ILE A 78 -25.81 4.21 -4.24
N THR A 79 -26.43 4.68 -3.16
CA THR A 79 -27.65 5.50 -3.22
C THR A 79 -27.34 6.95 -3.63
N GLU A 80 -26.27 7.50 -3.09
CA GLU A 80 -25.76 8.84 -3.35
C GLU A 80 -25.14 8.93 -4.74
N LEU A 81 -24.59 7.81 -5.23
CA LEU A 81 -23.96 7.70 -6.54
C LEU A 81 -24.93 7.49 -7.72
N LYS A 82 -26.25 7.46 -7.49
CA LYS A 82 -27.27 7.20 -8.54
C LYS A 82 -27.19 8.14 -9.75
N ASN A 83 -26.70 9.36 -9.55
CA ASN A 83 -26.57 10.36 -10.61
C ASN A 83 -25.24 10.29 -11.37
N PHE A 84 -24.33 9.39 -10.98
CA PHE A 84 -23.05 9.18 -11.62
C PHE A 84 -23.00 7.81 -12.29
N LYS A 85 -22.24 7.72 -13.39
CA LYS A 85 -21.93 6.41 -13.97
C LYS A 85 -20.87 5.73 -13.12
N THR A 86 -21.18 4.53 -12.62
CA THR A 86 -20.32 3.75 -11.74
C THR A 86 -19.98 2.37 -12.29
N THR A 87 -18.88 1.80 -11.82
CA THR A 87 -18.55 0.37 -11.93
C THR A 87 -18.20 -0.15 -10.54
N LYS A 88 -17.85 -1.44 -10.42
CA LYS A 88 -17.45 -2.05 -9.14
C LYS A 88 -16.34 -1.30 -8.39
N GLY A 89 -15.51 -0.48 -9.06
CA GLY A 89 -14.44 0.25 -8.38
C GLY A 89 -14.19 1.65 -8.92
N ALA A 90 -15.11 2.21 -9.71
CA ALA A 90 -14.92 3.50 -10.35
C ALA A 90 -16.20 4.34 -10.37
N ILE A 91 -16.03 5.65 -10.32
CA ILE A 91 -17.06 6.67 -10.52
C ILE A 91 -16.60 7.58 -11.65
N GLN A 92 -17.46 7.87 -12.60
CA GLN A 92 -17.20 8.83 -13.67
C GLN A 92 -17.90 10.15 -13.35
N ILE A 93 -17.11 11.19 -13.06
CA ILE A 93 -17.60 12.54 -12.82
C ILE A 93 -17.53 13.33 -14.14
N PRO A 94 -18.67 13.70 -14.75
CA PRO A 94 -18.68 14.50 -15.97
C PRO A 94 -17.94 15.83 -15.80
N LEU A 95 -17.15 16.24 -16.81
CA LEU A 95 -16.38 17.50 -16.75
C LEU A 95 -17.23 18.76 -16.99
N ASP A 96 -18.42 18.60 -17.55
CA ASP A 96 -19.42 19.66 -17.76
C ASP A 96 -20.19 20.01 -16.48
N GLN A 97 -19.92 19.30 -15.38
CA GLN A 97 -20.55 19.52 -14.08
C GLN A 97 -19.53 20.05 -13.06
N ARG A 98 -20.05 20.75 -12.05
CA ARG A 98 -19.24 21.19 -10.91
C ARG A 98 -18.65 19.97 -10.19
N ILE A 99 -17.44 20.14 -9.66
CA ILE A 99 -16.79 19.12 -8.81
C ILE A 99 -17.75 18.80 -7.65
N PRO A 100 -18.21 17.54 -7.51
CA PRO A 100 -19.14 17.16 -6.45
C PRO A 100 -18.36 17.02 -5.15
N THR A 101 -18.12 18.16 -4.50
CA THR A 101 -17.21 18.26 -3.35
C THR A 101 -17.67 17.39 -2.18
N GLN A 102 -18.99 17.32 -1.96
CA GLN A 102 -19.56 16.51 -0.89
C GLN A 102 -19.30 15.02 -1.08
N ILE A 103 -19.60 14.45 -2.26
CA ILE A 103 -19.41 13.01 -2.49
C ILE A 103 -17.93 12.60 -2.41
N ILE A 104 -17.02 13.46 -2.89
CA ILE A 104 -15.57 13.21 -2.78
C ILE A 104 -15.15 13.22 -1.31
N THR A 105 -15.65 14.18 -0.53
CA THR A 105 -15.36 14.30 0.90
C THR A 105 -15.83 13.07 1.67
N ASP A 106 -17.06 12.65 1.45
CA ASP A 106 -17.66 11.51 2.15
C ASP A 106 -16.92 10.21 1.82
N ILE A 107 -16.57 9.99 0.56
CA ILE A 107 -15.79 8.83 0.11
C ILE A 107 -14.39 8.80 0.72
N VAL A 108 -13.69 9.94 0.71
CA VAL A 108 -12.34 10.04 1.26
C VAL A 108 -12.35 9.76 2.76
N ASN A 109 -13.29 10.37 3.50
CA ASN A 109 -13.44 10.16 4.93
C ASN A 109 -13.82 8.71 5.27
N PHE A 110 -14.76 8.11 4.54
CA PHE A 110 -15.12 6.70 4.69
C PHE A 110 -13.90 5.78 4.54
N ASN A 111 -13.07 6.02 3.53
CA ASN A 111 -11.88 5.22 3.32
C ASN A 111 -10.81 5.48 4.39
N ILE A 112 -10.60 6.72 4.83
CA ILE A 112 -9.70 7.01 5.97
C ILE A 112 -10.18 6.26 7.21
N ASP A 113 -11.48 6.31 7.52
CA ASP A 113 -12.06 5.65 8.68
C ASP A 113 -11.92 4.13 8.61
N THR A 114 -12.17 3.55 7.43
CA THR A 114 -12.01 2.11 7.18
C THR A 114 -10.53 1.66 7.24
N LEU A 115 -9.59 2.57 6.97
CA LEU A 115 -8.17 2.28 6.91
C LEU A 115 -7.42 2.60 8.22
N LYS A 116 -7.97 3.44 9.10
CA LYS A 116 -7.30 3.89 10.34
C LYS A 116 -6.90 2.71 11.23
N ASP A 117 -7.75 1.68 11.29
CA ASP A 117 -7.55 0.47 12.09
C ASP A 117 -6.98 -0.70 11.27
N LYS A 118 -6.78 -0.51 9.95
CA LYS A 118 -6.10 -1.52 9.14
C LYS A 118 -4.62 -1.56 9.50
N GLN A 119 -4.28 -2.59 10.24
CA GLN A 119 -2.96 -3.19 10.20
C GLN A 119 -2.84 -3.94 8.87
N GLY A 120 -1.63 -4.09 8.31
CA GLY A 120 -1.40 -4.60 6.96
C GLY A 120 -2.03 -5.97 6.64
N PRO A 121 -1.79 -6.55 5.45
CA PRO A 121 -2.48 -7.77 4.96
C PRO A 121 -2.63 -8.90 6.00
N ASN A 122 -3.79 -9.56 6.01
CA ASN A 122 -4.37 -10.35 7.11
C ASN A 122 -3.58 -11.56 7.66
N TRP A 123 -2.33 -11.76 7.24
CA TRP A 123 -1.40 -12.70 7.86
C TRP A 123 -0.87 -12.20 9.21
N TYR A 124 -1.05 -10.91 9.57
CA TYR A 124 -0.80 -10.40 10.91
C TYR A 124 -1.75 -10.99 11.97
N GLN A 125 -3.00 -11.33 11.61
CA GLN A 125 -3.95 -11.98 12.55
C GLN A 125 -3.55 -13.42 12.89
N SER A 126 -2.70 -14.07 12.07
CA SER A 126 -2.16 -15.41 12.35
C SER A 126 -0.91 -15.39 13.24
N ARG A 127 -0.48 -14.23 13.75
CA ARG A 127 0.68 -14.09 14.64
C ARG A 127 0.29 -14.35 16.10
N GLY A 128 0.20 -15.59 16.54
CA GLY A 128 0.30 -15.87 17.98
C GLY A 128 1.65 -15.36 18.53
N ASN A 129 1.69 -14.64 19.65
CA ASN A 129 2.87 -14.23 20.44
C ASN A 129 4.20 -13.92 19.68
N TRP A 130 4.17 -13.27 18.51
CA TRP A 130 5.40 -12.88 17.78
C TRP A 130 5.86 -11.44 18.04
N GLN A 131 5.28 -10.77 19.04
CA GLN A 131 5.58 -9.39 19.39
C GLN A 131 7.07 -9.18 19.74
N GLU A 132 7.66 -10.10 20.52
CA GLU A 132 9.10 -10.05 20.88
C GLU A 132 10.01 -10.11 19.63
N ALA A 133 9.62 -10.86 18.60
CA ALA A 133 10.38 -10.95 17.36
C ALA A 133 10.24 -9.68 16.49
N GLU A 134 9.10 -9.02 16.56
CA GLU A 134 8.87 -7.74 15.88
C GLU A 134 9.66 -6.60 16.55
N GLU A 135 9.65 -6.53 17.87
CA GLU A 135 10.43 -5.58 18.66
C GLU A 135 11.94 -5.75 18.40
N LEU A 136 12.45 -6.98 18.43
CA LEU A 136 13.85 -7.28 18.11
C LEU A 136 14.22 -6.85 16.69
N MET A 137 13.34 -7.11 15.71
CA MET A 137 13.59 -6.70 14.32
C MET A 137 13.58 -5.18 14.18
N GLN A 138 12.69 -4.47 14.88
CA GLN A 138 12.66 -3.00 14.88
C GLN A 138 13.93 -2.42 15.51
N GLU A 139 14.44 -3.01 16.58
CA GLU A 139 15.70 -2.59 17.20
C GLU A 139 16.88 -2.78 16.23
N ILE A 140 16.98 -3.95 15.59
CA ILE A 140 18.01 -4.22 14.57
C ILE A 140 17.92 -3.23 13.41
N ILE A 141 16.70 -2.94 12.93
CA ILE A 141 16.48 -2.00 11.83
C ILE A 141 16.90 -0.58 12.23
N GLN A 142 16.58 -0.13 13.44
CA GLN A 142 16.99 1.19 13.94
C GLN A 142 18.51 1.34 14.03
N GLN A 143 19.24 0.24 14.27
CA GLN A 143 20.70 0.22 14.27
C GLN A 143 21.29 0.14 12.85
N THR A 144 20.45 0.03 11.82
CA THR A 144 20.88 -0.04 10.41
C THR A 144 20.54 1.24 9.66
N SER A 145 21.28 1.53 8.58
CA SER A 145 20.99 2.66 7.68
C SER A 145 19.96 2.30 6.59
N LEU A 146 19.00 1.42 6.89
CA LEU A 146 18.04 0.93 5.90
C LEU A 146 16.90 1.93 5.68
N LYS A 147 16.51 2.10 4.42
CA LYS A 147 15.38 2.95 4.04
C LYS A 147 14.10 2.13 4.00
N LYS A 148 13.06 2.58 4.71
CA LYS A 148 11.73 1.97 4.66
C LYS A 148 11.01 2.38 3.37
N GLU A 149 10.57 1.39 2.58
CA GLU A 149 9.85 1.57 1.32
C GLU A 149 8.62 0.66 1.30
N PHE A 150 7.49 1.10 0.75
CA PHE A 150 6.30 0.23 0.63
C PHE A 150 6.26 -0.45 -0.73
N LYS A 151 6.37 -1.78 -0.76
CA LYS A 151 6.34 -2.60 -1.99
C LYS A 151 5.47 -3.84 -1.78
N TRP A 152 4.74 -4.25 -2.81
CA TRP A 152 3.91 -5.48 -2.80
C TRP A 152 2.92 -5.57 -1.62
N GLY A 153 2.42 -4.44 -1.14
CA GLY A 153 1.47 -4.40 -0.01
C GLY A 153 2.12 -4.59 1.37
N SER A 154 3.44 -4.46 1.48
CA SER A 154 4.19 -4.58 2.74
C SER A 154 5.32 -3.54 2.82
N TYR A 155 5.80 -3.25 4.03
CA TYR A 155 7.01 -2.46 4.21
C TYR A 155 8.24 -3.32 3.94
N ILE A 156 9.09 -2.84 3.04
CA ILE A 156 10.37 -3.42 2.65
C ILE A 156 11.46 -2.41 3.02
N TYR A 157 12.46 -2.81 3.78
CA TYR A 157 13.62 -1.99 4.09
C TYR A 157 14.73 -2.27 3.09
N THR A 158 15.27 -1.22 2.50
CA THR A 158 16.23 -1.28 1.40
C THR A 158 17.57 -0.64 1.78
N HIS A 159 18.65 -1.07 1.13
CA HIS A 159 19.94 -0.41 1.17
C HIS A 159 20.39 -0.15 -0.27
N LYS A 160 20.64 1.13 -0.62
CA LYS A 160 21.03 1.54 -1.99
C LYS A 160 20.09 0.98 -3.06
N GLY A 161 18.77 1.02 -2.79
CA GLY A 161 17.72 0.56 -3.70
C GLY A 161 17.51 -0.96 -3.76
N LYS A 162 18.31 -1.75 -3.03
CA LYS A 162 18.18 -3.21 -2.96
C LYS A 162 17.35 -3.62 -1.75
N ASN A 163 16.43 -4.57 -1.92
CA ASN A 163 15.61 -5.08 -0.83
C ASN A 163 16.48 -5.87 0.16
N VAL A 164 16.42 -5.52 1.44
CA VAL A 164 17.22 -6.13 2.52
C VAL A 164 16.33 -6.81 3.55
N ILE A 165 15.23 -6.17 3.94
CA ILE A 165 14.25 -6.74 4.88
C ILE A 165 12.87 -6.58 4.30
N GLY A 166 12.02 -7.59 4.43
CA GLY A 166 10.62 -7.50 4.08
C GLY A 166 9.82 -8.48 4.91
N TRP A 167 8.52 -8.25 4.99
CA TRP A 167 7.60 -9.21 5.58
C TRP A 167 6.75 -9.81 4.46
N GLY A 168 6.81 -11.13 4.33
CA GLY A 168 5.98 -11.89 3.41
C GLY A 168 5.52 -13.20 4.05
N GLY A 169 4.26 -13.56 3.80
CA GLY A 169 3.74 -14.89 4.11
C GLY A 169 4.00 -15.83 2.93
N LEU A 170 4.70 -16.94 3.15
CA LEU A 170 4.71 -18.06 2.20
C LEU A 170 3.41 -18.85 2.34
N LYS A 171 2.76 -19.18 1.21
CA LYS A 171 1.62 -20.10 1.20
C LYS A 171 2.15 -21.53 1.35
N ILE A 172 2.43 -21.95 2.57
CA ILE A 172 2.68 -23.35 2.90
C ILE A 172 1.43 -23.89 3.60
N SER A 173 1.02 -25.10 3.22
CA SER A 173 -0.16 -25.81 3.70
C SER A 173 -0.07 -26.28 5.16
N SER A 174 0.37 -25.43 6.10
CA SER A 174 0.33 -25.72 7.54
C SER A 174 0.22 -24.46 8.42
N PRO A 175 -0.37 -24.57 9.63
CA PRO A 175 -0.80 -23.44 10.45
C PRO A 175 0.34 -22.68 11.17
N SER A 176 1.59 -23.04 10.90
CA SER A 176 2.77 -22.49 11.56
C SER A 176 3.31 -21.33 10.73
N GLY A 177 2.93 -20.09 11.07
CA GLY A 177 3.40 -18.89 10.39
C GLY A 177 4.93 -18.74 10.46
N PHE A 178 5.54 -18.34 9.34
CA PHE A 178 6.97 -18.01 9.24
C PHE A 178 7.14 -16.52 8.87
N ILE A 179 8.24 -15.91 9.32
CA ILE A 179 8.73 -14.61 8.83
C ILE A 179 9.92 -14.91 7.92
N MET A 180 9.84 -14.53 6.64
CA MET A 180 10.96 -14.59 5.71
C MET A 180 11.49 -13.18 5.45
N VAL A 181 12.77 -12.96 5.73
CA VAL A 181 13.54 -11.76 5.39
C VAL A 181 14.36 -12.08 4.15
N TYR A 182 14.06 -11.41 3.04
CA TYR A 182 14.78 -11.58 1.78
C TYR A 182 15.76 -10.43 1.53
N SER A 183 17.02 -10.77 1.28
CA SER A 183 18.09 -9.84 0.89
C SER A 183 18.82 -10.37 -0.35
N GLU A 184 18.54 -9.77 -1.51
CA GLU A 184 19.09 -10.17 -2.80
C GLU A 184 20.59 -9.82 -3.03
N PRO A 185 21.21 -8.79 -2.42
CA PRO A 185 22.64 -8.55 -2.65
C PRO A 185 23.59 -9.32 -1.73
N MET A 186 23.11 -9.91 -0.63
CA MET A 186 24.01 -10.56 0.35
C MET A 186 23.89 -12.09 0.40
N GLY A 187 22.92 -12.69 -0.31
CA GLY A 187 22.75 -14.15 -0.32
C GLY A 187 22.39 -14.74 1.05
N ILE A 188 21.82 -13.93 1.96
CA ILE A 188 21.39 -14.34 3.30
C ILE A 188 19.87 -14.28 3.36
N ASN A 189 19.26 -15.44 3.59
CA ASN A 189 17.85 -15.54 3.96
C ASN A 189 17.77 -15.64 5.50
N ILE A 190 17.09 -14.68 6.14
CA ILE A 190 16.79 -14.79 7.59
C ILE A 190 15.36 -15.30 7.71
N SER A 191 15.21 -16.51 8.24
CA SER A 191 13.91 -17.13 8.49
C SER A 191 13.72 -17.32 9.99
N LEU A 192 12.65 -16.76 10.56
CA LEU A 192 12.25 -17.03 11.94
C LEU A 192 11.35 -18.26 11.96
N VAL A 193 11.71 -19.26 12.76
CA VAL A 193 11.06 -20.58 12.84
C VAL A 193 10.59 -20.83 14.28
N PRO A 194 9.36 -21.36 14.50
CA PRO A 194 8.88 -21.64 15.84
C PRO A 194 9.72 -22.68 16.60
N PRO A 195 9.71 -22.67 17.96
CA PRO A 195 10.68 -23.41 18.77
C PRO A 195 10.61 -24.95 18.74
N LYS A 196 9.60 -25.54 18.08
CA LYS A 196 9.25 -26.98 18.24
C LYS A 196 9.00 -27.77 16.94
N GLU A 197 9.17 -27.22 15.74
CA GLU A 197 8.92 -28.03 14.53
C GLU A 197 10.11 -28.96 14.19
N LYS A 198 9.80 -30.25 14.05
CA LYS A 198 10.71 -31.24 13.47
C LYS A 198 10.90 -30.92 11.98
N ARG A 199 12.18 -30.87 11.60
CA ARG A 199 12.73 -30.48 10.30
C ARG A 199 12.01 -31.16 9.13
N LYS A 200 11.55 -30.38 8.14
CA LYS A 200 11.66 -30.77 6.74
C LYS A 200 12.77 -29.94 6.11
N HIS A 201 13.84 -30.59 5.66
CA HIS A 201 14.85 -29.92 4.85
C HIS A 201 14.21 -29.52 3.53
N TYR A 202 14.08 -28.22 3.30
CA TYR A 202 13.90 -27.67 1.96
C TYR A 202 15.26 -27.21 1.49
N ASP A 203 15.85 -28.00 0.60
CA ASP A 203 17.10 -27.67 -0.08
C ASP A 203 16.75 -26.96 -1.38
N ASN A 204 16.73 -25.63 -1.35
CA ASN A 204 16.75 -24.81 -2.57
C ASN A 204 18.20 -24.40 -2.79
N GLY A 205 18.96 -25.27 -3.46
CA GLY A 205 20.43 -25.32 -3.51
C GLY A 205 21.15 -24.12 -4.12
N ALA A 206 21.00 -22.92 -3.56
CA ALA A 206 21.83 -21.76 -3.92
C ALA A 206 21.99 -20.68 -2.83
N LEU A 207 21.38 -20.79 -1.64
CA LEU A 207 21.36 -19.69 -0.66
C LEU A 207 21.83 -20.11 0.74
N LYS A 208 22.74 -19.32 1.33
CA LYS A 208 23.10 -19.46 2.75
C LYS A 208 21.96 -18.92 3.62
N THR A 209 21.39 -19.77 4.48
CA THR A 209 20.31 -19.38 5.38
C THR A 209 20.86 -19.07 6.78
N LEU A 210 20.67 -17.86 7.29
CA LEU A 210 20.96 -17.52 8.69
C LEU A 210 19.68 -17.70 9.51
N ARG A 211 19.68 -18.66 10.44
CA ARG A 211 18.50 -18.98 11.26
C ARG A 211 18.68 -18.40 12.65
N ILE A 212 17.91 -17.37 12.99
CA ILE A 212 17.92 -16.78 14.33
C ILE A 212 16.90 -17.56 15.17
N ARG A 213 17.37 -18.13 16.29
CA ARG A 213 16.54 -18.92 17.20
C ARG A 213 16.01 -17.99 18.29
N VAL A 214 14.70 -17.80 18.35
CA VAL A 214 14.08 -17.06 19.45
C VAL A 214 14.18 -17.93 20.72
N PRO A 215 14.75 -17.42 21.84
CA PRO A 215 14.84 -18.18 23.08
C PRO A 215 13.43 -18.54 23.59
N LYS A 216 13.29 -19.71 24.22
CA LYS A 216 12.14 -19.95 25.08
C LYS A 216 12.42 -19.30 26.43
N LYS A 217 11.39 -18.68 27.02
CA LYS A 217 11.33 -18.57 28.48
C LYS A 217 11.20 -19.97 29.08
#